data_AF-A0A972KGK7-F1
#
_entry.id   AF-A0A972KGK7-F1
#
_cell.length_a   1.000
_cell.length_b   1.000
_cell.length_c   1.000
_cell.angle_alpha   90.00
_cell.angle_beta   90.00
_cell.angle_gamma   90.00
#
_symmetry.space_group_name_H-M   'P 1'
#
loop_
_entity.id
_entity.type
_entity.pdbx_description
1 polymer ?
#
loop_
_entity_poly.entity_id
_entity_poly.type
_entity_poly.pdbx_seq_one_letter_code
_entity_poly.pdbx_strand_id
1 'polypeptide(L)'
;MQETIGKYEPVLTIGTVARLLKVAVQTLRLYEQEGLVLPHKTPGGRRMYSLHDVERLQCIREMITVHGLNLQGIRKLYALIPCWEYLGGLDADCRTCPVYHQVQGPCWSVRDVGQKCRHQNCRECPVYRLPINCHSLKQIIFQRGEPVIDNNQTSNT
;
A
#
# COMPACT_ATOMS: atom_id res chain seq x y z
N MET A 1 -10.67 -10.14 28.63
CA MET A 1 -10.80 -9.43 27.34
C MET A 1 -9.56 -9.75 26.53
N GLN A 2 -9.71 -10.40 25.36
CA GLN A 2 -8.61 -10.48 24.39
C GLN A 2 -8.70 -9.22 23.53
N GLU A 3 -7.76 -8.31 23.69
CA GLU A 3 -7.57 -7.20 22.76
C GLU A 3 -7.23 -7.77 21.38
N THR A 4 -8.09 -7.50 20.41
CA THR A 4 -7.83 -7.86 19.01
C THR A 4 -6.87 -6.83 18.42
N ILE A 5 -5.70 -7.29 17.99
CA ILE A 5 -4.69 -6.44 17.32
C ILE A 5 -5.33 -5.76 16.10
N GLY A 6 -5.22 -4.44 16.02
CA GLY A 6 -5.78 -3.69 14.90
C GLY A 6 -5.06 -4.00 13.58
N LYS A 7 -5.80 -4.13 12.46
CA LYS A 7 -5.22 -4.46 11.14
C LYS A 7 -4.05 -3.55 10.71
N TYR A 8 -4.11 -2.27 11.09
CA TYR A 8 -3.10 -1.26 10.73
C TYR A 8 -2.06 -1.01 11.84
N GLU A 9 -2.20 -1.67 12.98
CA GLU A 9 -1.34 -1.50 14.14
C GLU A 9 0.01 -2.21 13.93
N PRO A 10 1.15 -1.49 13.98
CA PRO A 10 2.45 -2.08 13.69
C PRO A 10 3.05 -2.80 14.90
N VAL A 11 2.68 -4.07 15.08
CA VAL A 11 3.13 -4.90 16.23
C VAL A 11 4.10 -6.02 15.86
N LEU A 12 4.35 -6.27 14.57
CA LEU A 12 5.19 -7.37 14.10
C LEU A 12 6.60 -6.91 13.75
N THR A 13 7.62 -7.60 14.28
CA THR A 13 9.02 -7.32 13.90
C THR A 13 9.34 -7.85 12.50
N ILE A 14 10.38 -7.30 11.85
CA ILE A 14 10.84 -7.79 10.54
C ILE A 14 11.16 -9.29 10.53
N GLY A 15 11.71 -9.83 11.62
CA GLY A 15 12.02 -11.26 11.75
C GLY A 15 10.76 -12.12 11.87
N THR A 16 9.74 -11.62 12.57
CA THR A 16 8.43 -12.28 12.63
C THR A 16 7.79 -12.33 11.25
N VAL A 17 7.76 -11.20 10.53
CA VAL A 17 7.18 -11.12 9.18
C VAL A 17 7.94 -12.01 8.19
N ALA A 18 9.27 -12.01 8.24
CA ALA A 18 10.09 -12.87 7.38
C ALA A 18 9.75 -14.35 7.55
N ARG A 19 9.54 -14.79 8.80
CA ARG A 19 9.14 -16.16 9.13
C ARG A 19 7.73 -16.49 8.63
N LEU A 20 6.76 -15.58 8.84
CA LEU A 20 5.39 -15.74 8.37
C LEU A 20 5.33 -15.90 6.84
N LEU A 21 6.11 -15.11 6.12
CA LEU A 21 6.14 -15.13 4.65
C LEU A 21 7.13 -16.15 4.06
N LYS A 22 7.89 -16.86 4.91
CA LYS A 22 8.94 -17.82 4.52
C LYS A 22 9.97 -17.20 3.55
N VAL A 23 10.45 -16.00 3.87
CA VAL A 23 11.48 -15.28 3.10
C VAL A 23 12.64 -14.84 4.00
N ALA A 24 13.77 -14.50 3.41
CA ALA A 24 14.88 -13.91 4.16
C ALA A 24 14.54 -12.49 4.62
N VAL A 25 15.07 -12.07 5.78
CA VAL A 25 14.95 -10.69 6.27
C VAL A 25 15.49 -9.69 5.24
N GLN A 26 16.56 -10.05 4.53
CA GLN A 26 17.14 -9.20 3.49
C GLN A 26 16.18 -8.95 2.33
N THR A 27 15.32 -9.91 1.98
CA THR A 27 14.28 -9.75 0.97
C THR A 27 13.27 -8.68 1.37
N LEU A 28 12.84 -8.64 2.63
CA LEU A 28 11.94 -7.60 3.12
C LEU A 28 12.59 -6.22 3.13
N ARG A 29 13.88 -6.14 3.47
CA ARG A 29 14.64 -4.89 3.39
C ARG A 29 14.76 -4.39 1.95
N LEU A 30 14.94 -5.30 1.00
CA LEU A 30 14.95 -4.95 -0.42
C LEU A 30 13.58 -4.37 -0.86
N TYR A 31 12.47 -4.98 -0.45
CA TYR A 31 11.13 -4.44 -0.77
C TYR A 31 10.88 -3.05 -0.16
N GLU A 32 11.38 -2.80 1.06
CA GLU A 32 11.38 -1.48 1.69
C GLU A 32 12.25 -0.48 0.91
N GLN A 33 13.46 -0.87 0.52
CA GLN A 33 14.39 -0.02 -0.23
C GLN A 33 13.82 0.39 -1.60
N GLU A 34 13.11 -0.52 -2.28
CA GLU A 34 12.40 -0.25 -3.53
C GLU A 34 11.11 0.59 -3.33
N GLY A 35 10.76 0.93 -2.09
CA GLY A 35 9.60 1.76 -1.75
C GLY A 35 8.26 1.04 -1.90
N LEU A 36 8.24 -0.29 -1.89
CA LEU A 36 7.02 -1.09 -2.04
C LEU A 36 6.22 -1.18 -0.74
N VAL A 37 6.89 -1.08 0.41
CA VAL A 37 6.29 -1.11 1.75
C VAL A 37 6.92 -0.01 2.61
N LEU A 38 6.13 0.57 3.52
CA LEU A 38 6.61 1.53 4.50
C LEU A 38 6.59 0.88 5.89
N PRO A 39 7.73 0.57 6.53
CA PRO A 39 7.71 0.12 7.91
C PRO A 39 7.42 1.28 8.87
N HIS A 40 6.81 0.98 10.01
CA HIS A 40 6.82 1.88 11.15
C HIS A 40 8.17 1.70 11.86
N LYS A 41 8.85 2.81 12.18
CA LYS A 41 10.09 2.76 12.96
C LYS A 41 9.78 3.25 14.36
N THR A 42 10.07 2.42 15.36
CA THR A 42 9.99 2.85 16.77
C THR A 42 11.02 3.94 17.06
N PRO A 43 10.95 4.64 18.21
CA PRO A 43 11.97 5.60 18.62
C PRO A 43 13.40 5.01 18.63
N GLY A 44 13.53 3.71 18.96
CA GLY A 44 14.79 2.98 18.90
C GLY A 44 15.19 2.48 17.51
N GLY A 45 14.52 2.91 16.44
CA GLY A 45 14.83 2.56 15.05
C GLY A 45 14.42 1.15 14.62
N ARG A 46 13.67 0.40 15.45
CA ARG A 46 13.22 -0.95 15.11
C ARG A 46 12.06 -0.90 14.11
N ARG A 47 12.12 -1.73 13.08
CA ARG A 47 11.07 -1.86 12.06
C ARG A 47 9.93 -2.72 12.59
N MET A 48 8.74 -2.15 12.54
CA MET A 48 7.48 -2.75 12.93
C MET A 48 6.52 -2.71 11.74
N TYR A 49 5.76 -3.78 11.60
CA TYR A 49 4.83 -4.02 10.50
C TYR A 49 3.47 -4.37 11.07
N SER A 50 2.42 -3.93 10.37
CA SER A 50 1.03 -4.28 10.69
C SER A 50 0.59 -5.52 9.92
N LEU A 51 -0.60 -6.04 10.21
CA LEU A 51 -1.19 -7.14 9.44
C LEU A 51 -1.44 -6.72 7.98
N HIS A 52 -1.84 -5.46 7.75
CA HIS A 52 -1.96 -4.90 6.39
C HIS A 52 -0.62 -4.88 5.64
N ASP A 53 0.49 -4.55 6.30
CA ASP A 53 1.82 -4.64 5.67
C ASP A 53 2.16 -6.08 5.30
N VAL A 54 1.78 -7.07 6.11
CA VAL A 54 1.98 -8.50 5.82
C VAL A 54 1.19 -8.94 4.59
N GLU A 55 -0.09 -8.55 4.48
CA GLU A 55 -0.92 -8.82 3.30
C GLU A 55 -0.28 -8.25 2.03
N ARG A 56 0.18 -7.00 2.09
CA ARG A 56 0.89 -6.35 0.98
C ARG A 56 2.17 -7.09 0.60
N LEU A 57 2.99 -7.46 1.58
CA LEU A 57 4.24 -8.18 1.36
C LEU A 57 4.00 -9.57 0.78
N GLN A 58 2.92 -10.24 1.18
CA GLN A 58 2.48 -11.50 0.59
C GLN A 58 2.10 -11.32 -0.88
N CYS A 59 1.34 -10.26 -1.21
CA CYS A 59 1.00 -9.93 -2.60
C CYS A 59 2.24 -9.63 -3.45
N ILE A 60 3.20 -8.86 -2.93
CA ILE A 60 4.48 -8.60 -3.61
C ILE A 60 5.21 -9.92 -3.91
N ARG A 61 5.28 -10.82 -2.93
CA ARG A 61 5.90 -12.14 -3.12
C ARG A 61 5.18 -12.94 -4.19
N GLU A 62 3.85 -12.98 -4.18
CA GLU A 62 3.05 -13.70 -5.17
C GLU A 62 3.24 -13.13 -6.58
N MET A 63 3.23 -11.80 -6.74
CA MET A 63 3.57 -11.13 -8.01
C MET A 63 4.92 -11.57 -8.56
N ILE A 64 5.92 -11.74 -7.69
CA ILE A 64 7.26 -12.19 -8.10
C ILE A 64 7.27 -13.67 -8.44
N THR A 65 6.79 -14.52 -7.53
CA THR A 65 7.00 -15.98 -7.63
C THR A 65 5.99 -16.68 -8.53
N VAL A 66 4.78 -16.14 -8.65
CA VAL A 66 3.68 -16.75 -9.41
C VAL A 66 3.48 -16.02 -10.74
N HIS A 67 3.50 -14.69 -10.73
CA HIS A 67 3.20 -13.89 -11.92
C HIS A 67 4.46 -13.43 -12.69
N GLY A 68 5.66 -13.76 -12.20
CA GLY A 68 6.92 -13.47 -12.89
C GLY A 68 7.27 -11.99 -12.98
N LEU A 69 6.63 -11.13 -12.17
CA LEU A 69 6.96 -9.71 -12.12
C LEU A 69 8.28 -9.50 -11.38
N ASN A 70 9.07 -8.53 -11.84
CA ASN A 70 10.22 -8.04 -11.08
C ASN A 70 9.84 -6.83 -10.21
N LEU A 71 10.74 -6.42 -9.32
CA LEU A 71 10.49 -5.32 -8.38
C LEU A 71 10.20 -3.99 -9.08
N GLN A 72 10.88 -3.70 -10.19
CA GLN A 72 10.63 -2.49 -10.97
C GLN A 72 9.23 -2.51 -11.61
N GLY A 73 8.81 -3.67 -12.12
CA GLY A 73 7.45 -3.88 -12.64
C GLY A 73 6.40 -3.61 -11.58
N ILE A 74 6.57 -4.16 -10.37
CA ILE A 74 5.66 -3.93 -9.24
C ILE A 74 5.67 -2.46 -8.82
N ARG A 75 6.84 -1.83 -8.79
CA ARG A 75 6.98 -0.40 -8.47
C ARG A 75 6.23 0.48 -9.47
N LYS A 76 6.35 0.20 -10.78
CA LYS A 76 5.59 0.88 -11.83
C LYS A 76 4.10 0.63 -11.72
N LEU A 77 3.70 -0.61 -11.42
CA LEU A 77 2.31 -0.99 -11.22
C LEU A 77 1.67 -0.20 -10.06
N TYR A 78 2.38 -0.08 -8.94
CA TYR A 78 1.94 0.73 -7.80
C TYR A 78 1.91 2.23 -8.10
N ALA A 79 2.70 2.71 -9.07
CA ALA A 79 2.64 4.10 -9.50
C ALA A 79 1.34 4.45 -10.25
N LEU A 80 0.61 3.44 -10.75
CA LEU A 80 -0.68 3.61 -11.42
C LEU A 80 -1.86 3.73 -10.44
N ILE A 81 -1.62 3.64 -9.14
CA ILE A 81 -2.68 3.77 -8.13
C ILE A 81 -3.28 5.19 -8.20
N PRO A 82 -4.60 5.33 -8.45
CA PRO A 82 -5.22 6.63 -8.66
C PRO A 82 -5.52 7.32 -7.33
N CYS A 83 -4.50 7.93 -6.73
CA CYS A 83 -4.67 8.57 -5.41
C CYS A 83 -5.78 9.63 -5.37
N TRP A 84 -6.06 10.30 -6.49
CA TRP A 84 -7.11 11.31 -6.61
C TRP A 84 -8.52 10.76 -6.41
N GLU A 85 -8.77 9.50 -6.79
CA GLU A 85 -10.08 8.85 -6.59
C GLU A 85 -10.33 8.57 -5.10
N TYR A 86 -9.30 8.08 -4.41
CA TYR A 86 -9.43 7.68 -3.00
C TYR A 86 -9.37 8.84 -2.01
N LEU A 87 -8.88 10.01 -2.44
CA LEU A 87 -8.75 11.18 -1.60
C LEU A 87 -9.85 12.23 -1.84
N GLY A 88 -10.88 11.90 -2.63
CA GLY A 88 -12.10 12.71 -2.75
C GLY A 88 -11.89 14.09 -3.36
N GLY A 89 -10.95 14.25 -4.29
CA GLY A 89 -10.64 15.54 -4.89
C GLY A 89 -10.20 15.44 -6.34
N LEU A 90 -11.12 15.77 -7.26
CA LEU A 90 -10.81 16.26 -8.58
C LEU A 90 -10.79 17.80 -8.51
N ASP A 91 -9.70 18.45 -8.96
CA ASP A 91 -9.81 19.33 -10.14
C ASP A 91 -8.59 20.22 -10.43
N ALA A 92 -7.68 20.51 -9.49
CA ALA A 92 -6.52 21.39 -9.80
C ALA A 92 -5.15 20.80 -9.41
N ASP A 93 -5.02 20.12 -8.27
CA ASP A 93 -3.70 19.78 -7.70
C ASP A 93 -3.10 18.48 -8.26
N CYS A 94 -3.91 17.49 -8.64
CA CYS A 94 -3.39 16.18 -9.09
C CYS A 94 -2.68 16.25 -10.44
N ARG A 95 -3.06 17.16 -11.34
CA ARG A 95 -2.30 17.44 -12.58
C ARG A 95 -0.96 18.09 -12.32
N THR A 96 -0.65 18.52 -11.09
CA THR A 96 0.69 19.01 -10.72
C THR A 96 1.44 18.01 -9.85
N CYS A 97 0.83 16.86 -9.54
CA CYS A 97 1.41 15.81 -8.74
C CYS A 97 2.55 15.13 -9.52
N PRO A 98 3.78 15.06 -8.96
CA PRO A 98 4.92 14.42 -9.61
C PRO A 98 4.66 12.94 -9.94
N VAL A 99 3.84 12.26 -9.13
CA VAL A 99 3.50 10.84 -9.32
C VAL A 99 2.65 10.64 -10.56
N TYR A 100 1.69 11.54 -10.81
CA TYR A 100 0.81 11.48 -11.98
C TYR A 100 1.61 11.56 -13.28
N HIS A 101 2.65 12.39 -13.32
CA HIS A 101 3.43 12.63 -14.54
C HIS A 101 4.62 11.70 -14.73
N GLN A 102 5.30 11.31 -13.65
CA GLN A 102 6.61 10.67 -13.77
C GLN A 102 6.56 9.15 -13.55
N VAL A 103 5.43 8.60 -13.07
CA VAL A 103 5.15 7.16 -12.88
C VAL A 103 6.39 6.40 -12.36
N GLN A 104 7.11 6.97 -11.39
CA GLN A 104 8.40 6.42 -10.94
C GLN A 104 8.23 5.35 -9.87
N GLY A 105 7.12 5.39 -9.15
CA GLY A 105 6.78 4.52 -8.04
C GLY A 105 5.49 5.01 -7.37
N PRO A 106 4.97 4.27 -6.38
CA PRO A 106 3.81 4.73 -5.62
C PRO A 106 4.08 6.07 -4.95
N CYS A 107 3.01 6.82 -4.68
CA CYS A 107 3.09 8.17 -4.12
C CYS A 107 3.89 8.25 -2.81
N TRP A 108 3.78 7.23 -1.95
CA TRP A 108 4.50 7.14 -0.69
C TRP A 108 6.00 6.86 -0.81
N SER A 109 6.51 6.60 -2.02
CA SER A 109 7.93 6.35 -2.28
C SER A 109 8.64 7.49 -3.01
N VAL A 110 7.92 8.56 -3.37
CA VAL A 110 8.45 9.70 -4.12
C VAL A 110 8.74 10.86 -3.16
N ARG A 111 9.97 11.36 -3.17
CA ARG A 111 10.48 12.35 -2.19
C ARG A 111 9.72 13.68 -2.21
N ASP A 112 9.29 14.13 -3.39
CA ASP A 112 8.69 15.45 -3.58
C ASP A 112 7.16 15.47 -3.52
N VAL A 113 6.54 14.35 -3.15
CA VAL A 113 5.08 14.25 -2.99
C VAL A 113 4.62 14.99 -1.74
N GLY A 114 5.46 15.11 -0.70
CA GLY A 114 5.08 15.64 0.60
C GLY A 114 4.61 17.10 0.61
N GLN A 115 5.06 17.95 -0.31
CA GLN A 115 4.59 19.34 -0.40
C GLN A 115 3.25 19.48 -1.15
N LYS A 116 2.92 18.51 -2.01
CA LYS A 116 1.71 18.55 -2.86
C LYS A 116 0.64 17.54 -2.44
N CYS A 117 0.98 16.61 -1.55
CA CYS A 117 0.06 15.65 -0.97
C CYS A 117 -0.55 16.21 0.30
N ARG A 118 -1.87 16.09 0.43
CA ARG A 118 -2.62 16.54 1.61
C ARG A 118 -2.43 15.65 2.85
N HIS A 119 -1.71 14.53 2.73
CA HIS A 119 -1.46 13.58 3.83
C HIS A 119 -0.05 13.73 4.37
N GLN A 120 0.04 13.93 5.69
CA GLN A 120 1.32 14.04 6.41
C GLN A 120 1.91 12.67 6.77
N ASN A 121 1.06 11.64 6.88
CA ASN A 121 1.48 10.27 7.19
C ASN A 121 0.92 9.27 6.16
N CYS A 122 1.80 8.72 5.34
CA CYS A 122 1.41 7.73 4.34
C CYS A 122 0.83 6.45 4.97
N ARG A 123 1.19 6.06 6.20
CA ARG A 123 0.62 4.86 6.85
C ARG A 123 -0.85 5.05 7.29
N GLU A 124 -1.32 6.29 7.33
CA GLU A 124 -2.71 6.64 7.60
C GLU A 124 -3.50 6.98 6.34
N CYS A 125 -2.81 7.15 5.21
CA CYS A 125 -3.41 7.49 3.93
C CYS A 125 -4.26 6.33 3.38
N PRO A 126 -5.52 6.59 2.95
CA PRO A 126 -6.36 5.60 2.29
C PRO A 126 -5.69 4.92 1.09
N VAL A 127 -4.85 5.66 0.35
CA VAL A 127 -4.12 5.17 -0.81
C VAL A 127 -3.09 4.09 -0.45
N TYR A 128 -2.37 4.27 0.67
CA TYR A 128 -1.48 3.21 1.16
C TYR A 128 -2.30 2.05 1.74
N ARG A 129 -3.40 2.35 2.42
CA ARG A 129 -4.26 1.34 3.05
C ARG A 129 -5.11 0.54 2.06
N LEU A 130 -5.02 0.83 0.76
CA LEU A 130 -5.69 0.03 -0.26
C LEU A 130 -5.41 -1.47 -0.08
N PRO A 131 -6.43 -2.32 -0.26
CA PRO A 131 -6.27 -3.77 -0.21
C PRO A 131 -5.60 -4.24 -1.51
N ILE A 132 -4.30 -3.97 -1.65
CA ILE A 132 -3.50 -4.46 -2.76
C ILE A 132 -3.25 -5.95 -2.51
N ASN A 133 -4.10 -6.79 -3.07
CA ASN A 133 -3.88 -8.22 -3.20
C ASN A 133 -3.91 -8.61 -4.69
N CYS A 134 -3.39 -9.80 -5.03
CA CYS A 134 -3.30 -10.24 -6.43
C CYS A 134 -4.67 -10.40 -7.13
N HIS A 135 -5.76 -10.52 -6.37
CA HIS A 135 -7.12 -10.63 -6.92
C HIS A 135 -7.75 -9.25 -7.17
N SER A 136 -7.46 -8.26 -6.33
CA SER A 136 -8.06 -6.93 -6.35
C SER A 136 -7.30 -5.93 -7.22
N LEU A 137 -6.05 -6.22 -7.63
CA LEU A 137 -5.25 -5.25 -8.38
C LEU A 137 -5.85 -4.86 -9.74
N LYS A 138 -6.44 -5.82 -10.47
CA LYS A 138 -7.19 -5.50 -11.70
C LYS A 138 -8.38 -4.58 -11.40
N GLN A 139 -9.03 -4.75 -10.26
CA GLN A 139 -10.17 -3.93 -9.86
C GLN A 139 -9.71 -2.52 -9.49
N ILE A 140 -8.61 -2.41 -8.74
CA ILE A 140 -7.99 -1.15 -8.32
C ILE A 140 -7.54 -0.30 -9.53
N ILE A 141 -7.07 -0.94 -10.60
CA ILE A 141 -6.53 -0.26 -11.79
C ILE A 141 -7.59 -0.05 -12.88
N PHE A 142 -8.53 -0.99 -13.06
CA PHE A 142 -9.41 -1.02 -14.23
C PHE A 142 -10.92 -0.95 -13.91
N GLN A 143 -11.35 -1.15 -12.66
CA GLN A 143 -12.77 -1.14 -12.32
C GLN A 143 -13.10 0.09 -11.46
N ARG A 144 -13.35 1.23 -12.11
CA ARG A 144 -14.70 1.83 -12.14
C ARG A 144 -14.75 3.20 -12.85
N GLY A 145 -15.39 3.16 -14.02
CA GLY A 145 -16.42 4.12 -14.40
C GLY A 145 -17.84 3.66 -13.99
N GLU A 146 -18.00 2.87 -12.92
CA GLU A 146 -19.32 2.53 -12.36
C GLU A 146 -19.32 2.67 -10.83
N PRO A 147 -20.45 2.93 -10.16
CA PRO A 147 -20.46 3.15 -8.71
C PRO A 147 -20.45 1.83 -7.90
N VAL A 148 -19.70 1.80 -6.79
CA VAL A 148 -19.84 0.77 -5.74
C VAL A 148 -21.18 0.98 -5.06
N ILE A 149 -22.15 0.11 -5.34
CA ILE A 149 -23.36 0.00 -4.52
C ILE A 149 -22.97 -0.76 -3.26
N ASP A 150 -22.85 -0.05 -2.14
CA ASP A 150 -22.71 -0.64 -0.81
C ASP A 150 -24.08 -1.16 -0.36
N ASN A 151 -24.29 -2.46 -0.45
CA ASN A 151 -25.51 -3.14 0.01
C ASN A 151 -25.41 -3.58 1.48
N ASN A 152 -24.69 -2.85 2.33
CA ASN A 152 -24.81 -2.99 3.79
C ASN A 152 -25.77 -1.95 4.39
N GLN A 153 -27.01 -1.97 3.91
CA GLN A 153 -28.18 -1.61 4.70
C GLN A 153 -29.11 -2.83 4.77
N THR A 154 -28.81 -3.75 5.69
CA THR A 154 -29.83 -4.65 6.21
C THR A 154 -30.89 -3.81 6.93
N SER A 155 -32.12 -3.90 6.42
CA SER A 155 -33.37 -3.98 7.19
C SER A 155 -33.58 -2.92 8.28
N ASN A 156 -34.34 -1.88 7.94
CA ASN A 156 -35.30 -1.26 8.85
C ASN A 156 -36.42 -0.64 8.03
N THR A 157 -37.44 -1.42 7.70
CA THR A 157 -38.87 -1.20 7.94
C THR A 157 -39.63 -2.43 7.47
#